data_AF-A0A126D1Y5-F1
#
_entry.id   AF-A0A126D1Y5-F1
#
_cell.length_a   1.000
_cell.length_b   1.000
_cell.length_c   1.000
_cell.angle_alpha   90.00
_cell.angle_beta   90.00
_cell.angle_gamma   90.00
#
_symmetry.space_group_name_H-M   'P 1'
#
loop_
_entity.id
_entity.type
_entity.pdbx_description
1 polymer ?
#
loop_
_entity_poly.entity_id
_entity_poly.type
_entity_poly.pdbx_seq_one_letter_code
_entity_poly.pdbx_strand_id
1 'polypeptide(L)'
;EWRDPVFRNKSVTVYSLRPNIFDVFLMEIGAITQQGYDAEPRSNAGRIATIFTFIALMFMYTSYSANIVALLQSTTESIRTLEDLLTSRISLGVEDIIYAHYYFENAQEPTRKAIYEQKIAPKGQKPNFMTAREGIERVQQGFFAFHIELSTGYKIVNEIFQESEKCSLKEIVYINLIEPWLAVKKNSSYKEIFKVGLKKIQESGIQSREV
;
A
#
# COMPACT_ATOMS: atom_id res chain seq x y z
N GLU A 1 59.90 -3.18 0.71
CA GLU A 1 58.70 -3.67 1.43
C GLU A 1 58.06 -4.94 0.87
N TRP A 2 57.95 -5.18 -0.44
CA TRP A 2 57.35 -6.42 -0.97
C TRP A 2 58.31 -7.64 -1.11
N ARG A 3 59.46 -7.63 -0.43
CA ARG A 3 60.50 -8.68 -0.55
C ARG A 3 60.83 -9.41 0.77
N ASP A 4 59.95 -9.34 1.77
CA ASP A 4 60.18 -10.05 3.02
C ASP A 4 59.79 -11.54 2.90
N PRO A 5 60.72 -12.48 3.17
CA PRO A 5 60.47 -13.92 3.06
C PRO A 5 59.48 -14.44 4.12
N VAL A 6 59.17 -13.65 5.15
CA VAL A 6 58.23 -13.99 6.23
C VAL A 6 56.80 -14.11 5.72
N PHE A 7 56.41 -13.33 4.70
CA PHE A 7 55.09 -13.43 4.08
C PHE A 7 54.97 -14.56 3.06
N ARG A 8 56.10 -15.10 2.57
CA ARG A 8 56.09 -16.22 1.60
C ARG A 8 55.69 -17.55 2.25
N ASN A 9 55.79 -17.67 3.58
CA ASN A 9 55.58 -18.91 4.32
C ASN A 9 54.25 -18.98 5.10
N LYS A 10 53.43 -17.93 5.07
CA LYS A 10 51.98 -18.09 5.32
C LYS A 10 51.30 -18.50 4.03
N SER A 11 51.74 -19.62 3.45
CA SER A 11 50.85 -20.37 2.57
C SER A 11 49.62 -20.67 3.41
N VAL A 12 48.46 -20.09 3.08
CA VAL A 12 47.18 -20.51 3.65
C VAL A 12 47.16 -22.02 3.53
N THR A 13 47.24 -22.73 4.67
CA THR A 13 47.23 -24.19 4.67
C THR A 13 45.82 -24.60 4.31
N VAL A 14 45.50 -24.63 3.02
CA VAL A 14 44.18 -25.05 2.53
C VAL A 14 44.03 -26.51 2.91
N TYR A 15 43.21 -26.77 3.92
CA TYR A 15 42.89 -28.13 4.32
C TYR A 15 42.14 -28.77 3.15
N SER A 16 42.61 -29.93 2.69
CA SER A 16 41.88 -30.67 1.67
C SER A 16 40.64 -31.28 2.30
N LEU A 17 39.47 -31.02 1.73
CA LEU A 17 38.23 -31.64 2.18
C LEU A 17 38.39 -33.17 2.15
N ARG A 18 38.27 -33.81 3.31
CA ARG A 18 38.27 -35.27 3.40
C ARG A 18 36.91 -35.77 2.90
N PRO A 19 36.83 -36.89 2.15
CA PRO A 19 35.58 -37.45 1.67
C PRO A 19 34.82 -38.17 2.80
N ASN A 20 34.61 -37.47 3.92
CA ASN A 20 33.83 -37.91 5.05
C ASN A 20 32.47 -37.21 4.98
N ILE A 21 31.39 -37.97 5.21
CA ILE A 21 30.01 -37.47 5.13
C ILE A 21 29.81 -36.29 6.08
N PHE A 22 30.42 -36.34 7.26
CA PHE A 22 30.33 -35.28 8.26
C PHE A 22 31.01 -33.99 7.81
N ASP A 23 32.19 -34.08 7.20
CA ASP A 23 32.95 -32.90 6.72
C ASP A 23 32.23 -32.24 5.53
N VAL A 24 31.64 -33.05 4.64
CA VAL A 24 30.80 -32.56 3.54
C VAL A 24 29.52 -31.91 4.08
N PHE A 25 28.88 -32.50 5.10
CA PHE A 25 27.69 -31.92 5.71
C PHE A 25 27.99 -30.58 6.39
N LEU A 26 29.11 -30.45 7.11
CA LEU A 26 29.55 -29.18 7.69
C LEU A 26 29.86 -28.13 6.62
N MET A 27 30.47 -28.54 5.51
CA MET A 27 30.71 -27.67 4.37
C MET A 27 29.39 -27.17 3.76
N GLU A 28 28.40 -28.03 3.59
CA GLU A 28 27.06 -27.64 3.10
C GLU A 28 26.35 -26.69 4.07
N ILE A 29 26.46 -26.90 5.40
CA ILE A 29 25.97 -25.93 6.39
C ILE A 29 26.70 -24.58 6.26
N GLY A 30 28.01 -24.60 6.06
CA GLY A 30 28.81 -23.39 5.79
C GLY A 30 28.37 -22.68 4.51
N ALA A 31 27.95 -23.43 3.50
CA ALA A 31 27.40 -22.89 2.27
C ALA A 31 25.99 -22.30 2.46
N ILE A 32 25.11 -22.96 3.20
CA ILE A 32 23.76 -22.48 3.52
C ILE A 32 23.82 -21.17 4.34
N THR A 33 24.74 -21.11 5.29
CA THR A 33 24.93 -19.94 6.17
C THR A 33 25.78 -18.84 5.54
N GLN A 34 26.33 -19.06 4.33
CA GLN A 34 27.27 -18.16 3.66
C GLN A 34 28.54 -17.84 4.46
N GLN A 35 28.88 -18.64 5.48
CA GLN A 35 30.08 -18.45 6.30
C GLN A 35 31.33 -19.07 5.66
N GLY A 36 31.15 -19.93 4.67
CA GLY A 36 32.24 -20.68 4.03
C GLY A 36 32.73 -21.82 4.92
N TYR A 37 33.77 -22.52 4.46
CA TYR A 37 34.39 -23.63 5.18
C TYR A 37 35.89 -23.64 4.93
N ASP A 38 36.67 -23.97 5.96
CA ASP A 38 38.15 -23.90 5.91
C ASP A 38 38.79 -24.97 5.01
N ALA A 39 38.04 -26.00 4.61
CA ALA A 39 38.54 -27.06 3.74
C ALA A 39 37.88 -27.06 2.36
N GLU A 40 38.69 -27.20 1.31
CA GLU A 40 38.21 -27.15 -0.08
C GLU A 40 38.37 -28.49 -0.80
N PRO A 41 37.46 -28.84 -1.73
CA PRO A 41 37.65 -29.99 -2.60
C PRO A 41 38.87 -29.78 -3.52
N ARG A 42 39.76 -30.78 -3.58
CA ARG A 42 40.91 -30.76 -4.50
C ARG A 42 40.56 -31.16 -5.94
N SER A 43 39.53 -31.99 -6.12
CA SER A 43 39.11 -32.43 -7.46
C SER A 43 38.43 -31.30 -8.22
N ASN A 44 38.69 -31.20 -9.53
CA ASN A 44 38.04 -30.24 -10.41
C ASN A 44 36.50 -30.40 -10.39
N ALA A 45 36.01 -31.64 -10.35
CA ALA A 45 34.58 -31.92 -10.24
C ALA A 45 33.98 -31.39 -8.93
N GLY A 46 34.70 -31.56 -7.81
CA GLY A 46 34.29 -31.05 -6.51
C GLY A 46 34.24 -29.53 -6.46
N ARG A 47 35.24 -28.86 -7.07
CA ARG A 47 35.26 -27.39 -7.18
C ARG A 47 34.09 -26.85 -7.99
N ILE A 48 33.78 -27.47 -9.13
CA ILE A 48 32.63 -27.08 -9.97
C ILE A 48 31.32 -27.28 -9.19
N ALA A 49 31.16 -28.41 -8.50
CA ALA A 49 29.98 -28.69 -7.67
C ALA A 49 29.82 -27.65 -6.56
N THR A 50 30.89 -27.36 -5.82
CA THR A 50 30.90 -26.34 -4.75
C THR A 50 30.57 -24.95 -5.26
N ILE A 51 31.15 -24.52 -6.38
CA ILE A 51 30.84 -23.22 -7.00
C ILE A 51 29.35 -23.17 -7.39
N PHE A 52 28.84 -24.23 -8.00
CA PHE A 52 27.43 -24.30 -8.37
C PHE A 52 26.51 -24.23 -7.14
N THR A 53 26.83 -24.97 -6.08
CA THR A 53 26.10 -24.94 -4.80
C THR A 53 26.12 -23.54 -4.17
N PHE A 54 27.29 -22.89 -4.10
CA PHE A 54 27.39 -21.53 -3.58
C PHE A 54 26.57 -20.53 -4.40
N ILE A 55 26.62 -20.61 -5.74
CA ILE A 55 25.82 -19.74 -6.61
C ILE A 55 24.32 -19.99 -6.38
N ALA A 56 23.89 -21.25 -6.33
CA ALA A 56 22.49 -21.61 -6.09
C ALA A 56 21.99 -21.10 -4.73
N LEU A 57 22.77 -21.28 -3.66
CA LEU A 57 22.43 -20.80 -2.32
C LEU A 57 22.49 -19.27 -2.21
N MET A 58 23.40 -18.61 -2.94
CA MET A 58 23.42 -17.15 -3.05
C MET A 58 22.11 -16.62 -3.67
N PHE A 59 21.66 -17.20 -4.78
CA PHE A 59 20.37 -16.82 -5.39
C PHE A 59 19.17 -17.12 -4.48
N MET A 60 19.19 -18.25 -3.77
CA MET A 60 18.12 -18.59 -2.82
C MET A 60 18.05 -17.59 -1.67
N TYR A 61 19.20 -17.21 -1.10
CA TYR A 61 19.29 -16.25 -0.01
C TYR A 61 18.83 -14.84 -0.43
N THR A 62 19.25 -14.38 -1.61
CA THR A 62 18.82 -13.06 -2.12
C THR A 62 17.33 -13.02 -2.40
N SER A 63 16.77 -14.09 -2.99
CA SER A 63 15.33 -14.22 -3.22
C SER A 63 14.52 -14.24 -1.92
N TYR A 64 14.96 -15.03 -0.93
CA TYR A 64 14.32 -15.10 0.38
C TYR A 64 14.36 -13.75 1.13
N SER A 65 15.52 -13.09 1.12
CA SER A 65 15.69 -11.78 1.74
C SER A 65 14.80 -10.72 1.08
N ALA A 66 14.72 -10.71 -0.25
CA ALA A 66 13.84 -9.82 -0.98
C ALA A 66 12.37 -10.07 -0.66
N ASN A 67 11.95 -11.35 -0.54
CA ASN A 67 10.58 -11.70 -0.18
C ASN A 67 10.19 -11.25 1.23
N ILE A 68 11.08 -11.41 2.23
CA ILE A 68 10.83 -10.89 3.59
C ILE A 68 10.66 -9.38 3.56
N VAL A 69 11.53 -8.66 2.85
CA VAL A 69 11.42 -7.19 2.73
C VAL A 69 10.10 -6.80 2.07
N ALA A 70 9.72 -7.49 0.99
CA ALA A 70 8.45 -7.27 0.31
C ALA A 70 7.25 -7.52 1.24
N LEU A 71 7.28 -8.58 2.06
CA LEU A 71 6.25 -8.86 3.06
C LEU A 71 6.19 -7.78 4.15
N LEU A 72 7.33 -7.30 4.64
CA LEU A 72 7.36 -6.21 5.63
C LEU A 72 6.92 -4.87 5.05
N GLN A 73 7.16 -4.62 3.75
CA GLN A 73 6.71 -3.43 3.05
C GLN A 73 5.26 -3.52 2.55
N SER A 74 4.70 -4.72 2.49
CA SER A 74 3.32 -4.91 2.05
C SER A 74 2.35 -4.22 2.99
N THR A 75 1.42 -3.46 2.41
CA THR A 75 0.41 -2.75 3.18
C THR A 75 -0.60 -3.74 3.77
N THR A 76 -1.07 -3.45 4.98
CA THR A 76 -2.05 -4.30 5.64
C THR A 76 -3.45 -4.03 5.09
N GLU A 77 -4.08 -5.06 4.55
CA GLU A 77 -5.45 -5.03 4.03
C GLU A 77 -6.55 -5.11 5.13
N SER A 78 -6.25 -4.67 6.36
CA SER A 78 -7.10 -4.94 7.53
C SER A 78 -8.42 -4.18 7.55
N ILE A 79 -8.52 -3.04 6.84
CA ILE A 79 -9.73 -2.20 6.86
C ILE A 79 -10.33 -2.24 5.46
N ARG A 80 -11.45 -2.94 5.29
CA ARG A 80 -12.16 -3.04 4.00
C ARG A 80 -13.59 -2.54 4.09
N THR A 81 -14.23 -2.71 5.24
CA THR A 81 -15.64 -2.36 5.43
C THR A 81 -15.82 -1.16 6.37
N LEU A 82 -17.04 -0.65 6.42
CA LEU A 82 -17.42 0.40 7.37
C LEU A 82 -17.36 -0.10 8.82
N GLU A 83 -17.62 -1.38 9.06
CA GLU A 83 -17.50 -2.03 10.36
C GLU A 83 -16.04 -2.07 10.84
N ASP A 84 -15.10 -2.42 9.94
CA ASP A 84 -13.67 -2.37 10.24
C ASP A 84 -13.24 -0.93 10.56
N LEU A 85 -13.76 0.04 9.80
CA LEU A 85 -13.46 1.46 10.02
C LEU A 85 -13.99 1.94 11.36
N LEU A 86 -15.20 1.52 11.76
CA LEU A 86 -15.82 1.84 13.05
C LEU A 86 -15.00 1.29 14.23
N THR A 87 -14.52 0.04 14.13
CA THR A 87 -13.73 -0.61 15.19
C THR A 87 -12.26 -0.16 15.22
N SER A 88 -11.76 0.41 14.13
CA SER A 88 -10.39 0.91 14.04
C SER A 88 -10.13 2.12 14.94
N ARG A 89 -8.84 2.37 15.25
CA ARG A 89 -8.39 3.58 15.97
C ARG A 89 -8.25 4.81 15.07
N ILE A 90 -8.61 4.71 13.78
CA ILE A 90 -8.50 5.81 12.82
C ILE A 90 -9.54 6.87 13.17
N SER A 91 -9.07 8.13 13.23
CA SER A 91 -9.95 9.28 13.42
C SER A 91 -10.67 9.60 12.12
N LEU A 92 -11.95 9.94 12.18
CA LEU A 92 -12.77 10.19 11.00
C LEU A 92 -13.22 11.63 10.93
N GLY A 93 -13.21 12.24 9.74
CA GLY A 93 -13.85 13.53 9.49
C GLY A 93 -14.64 13.54 8.20
N VAL A 94 -15.44 14.59 8.05
CA VAL A 94 -16.34 14.76 6.92
C VAL A 94 -16.18 16.17 6.35
N GLU A 95 -16.28 16.29 5.03
CA GLU A 95 -16.34 17.58 4.37
C GLU A 95 -17.56 18.39 4.84
N ASP A 96 -17.34 19.66 5.21
CA ASP A 96 -18.37 20.57 5.70
C ASP A 96 -19.27 21.09 4.56
N ILE A 97 -20.23 20.26 4.16
CA ILE A 97 -21.21 20.55 3.09
C ILE A 97 -22.61 20.10 3.50
N ILE A 98 -23.61 20.82 2.99
CA ILE A 98 -25.01 20.70 3.41
C ILE A 98 -25.54 19.26 3.28
N TYR A 99 -25.25 18.59 2.17
CA TYR A 99 -25.75 17.23 1.97
C TYR A 99 -25.06 16.23 2.90
N ALA A 100 -23.77 16.40 3.20
CA ALA A 100 -23.06 15.51 4.10
C ALA A 100 -23.67 15.57 5.50
N HIS A 101 -23.93 16.78 6.04
CA HIS A 101 -24.65 16.94 7.30
C HIS A 101 -25.97 16.17 7.29
N TYR A 102 -26.79 16.38 6.24
CA TYR A 102 -28.07 15.68 6.12
C TYR A 102 -27.95 14.16 6.10
N TYR A 103 -27.02 13.58 5.32
CA TYR A 103 -26.87 12.12 5.22
C TYR A 103 -26.28 11.48 6.48
N PHE A 104 -25.34 12.17 7.15
CA PHE A 104 -24.71 11.66 8.36
C PHE A 104 -25.65 11.76 9.57
N GLU A 105 -26.39 12.87 9.71
CA GLU A 105 -27.36 13.06 10.79
C GLU A 105 -28.57 12.11 10.68
N ASN A 106 -29.03 11.83 9.46
CA ASN A 106 -30.21 11.00 9.22
C ASN A 106 -29.89 9.53 8.90
N ALA A 107 -28.67 9.07 9.15
CA ALA A 107 -28.24 7.71 8.88
C ALA A 107 -29.10 6.68 9.66
N GLN A 108 -29.78 5.80 8.94
CA GLN A 108 -30.64 4.75 9.53
C GLN A 108 -29.90 3.44 9.79
N GLU A 109 -28.86 3.15 9.01
CA GLU A 109 -28.08 1.93 9.15
C GLU A 109 -27.29 1.96 10.48
N PRO A 110 -27.28 0.86 11.27
CA PRO A 110 -26.62 0.82 12.57
C PRO A 110 -25.12 1.18 12.50
N THR A 111 -24.39 0.67 11.52
CA THR A 111 -22.94 0.94 11.36
C THR A 111 -22.69 2.43 11.10
N ARG A 112 -23.42 3.03 10.15
CA ARG A 112 -23.28 4.47 9.80
C ARG A 112 -23.69 5.38 10.93
N LYS A 113 -24.79 5.06 11.61
CA LYS A 113 -25.24 5.79 12.79
C LYS A 113 -24.20 5.74 13.91
N ALA A 114 -23.60 4.58 14.15
CA ALA A 114 -22.52 4.44 15.12
C ALA A 114 -21.27 5.23 14.72
N ILE A 115 -20.91 5.26 13.43
CA ILE A 115 -19.81 6.09 12.92
C ILE A 115 -20.07 7.58 13.22
N TYR A 116 -21.28 8.06 12.94
CA TYR A 116 -21.67 9.44 13.23
C TYR A 116 -21.59 9.76 14.73
N GLU A 117 -22.22 8.95 15.57
CA GLU A 117 -22.32 9.21 17.02
C GLU A 117 -21.01 8.96 17.78
N GLN A 118 -20.11 8.10 17.29
CA GLN A 118 -18.86 7.76 18.00
C GLN A 118 -17.64 8.48 17.46
N LYS A 119 -17.53 8.68 16.14
CA LYS A 119 -16.30 9.21 15.50
C LYS A 119 -16.44 10.63 14.98
N ILE A 120 -17.61 11.02 14.49
CA ILE A 120 -17.79 12.33 13.82
C ILE A 120 -18.31 13.37 14.79
N ALA A 121 -19.42 13.09 15.47
CA ALA A 121 -20.07 13.99 16.42
C ALA A 121 -20.30 13.30 17.79
N PRO A 122 -19.23 12.91 18.49
CA PRO A 122 -19.37 12.35 19.83
C PRO A 122 -20.01 13.33 20.80
N LYS A 123 -20.91 12.84 21.65
CA LYS A 123 -21.63 13.65 22.63
C LYS A 123 -20.65 14.42 23.51
N GLY A 124 -20.70 15.75 23.45
CA GLY A 124 -19.85 16.64 24.25
C GLY A 124 -18.51 17.04 23.59
N GLN A 125 -18.25 16.63 22.35
CA GLN A 125 -17.10 17.08 21.56
C GLN A 125 -17.56 17.89 20.34
N LYS A 126 -16.65 18.70 19.79
CA LYS A 126 -16.92 19.43 18.54
C LYS A 126 -17.02 18.41 17.40
N PRO A 127 -18.06 18.48 16.55
CA PRO A 127 -18.18 17.58 15.42
C PRO A 127 -17.06 17.83 14.40
N ASN A 128 -16.52 16.76 13.84
CA ASN A 128 -15.33 16.79 13.00
C ASN A 128 -15.66 17.06 11.52
N PHE A 129 -16.35 18.16 11.28
CA PHE A 129 -16.56 18.72 9.94
C PHE A 129 -15.48 19.74 9.63
N MET A 130 -14.91 19.67 8.43
CA MET A 130 -13.81 20.54 7.99
C MET A 130 -13.83 20.76 6.49
N THR A 131 -12.99 21.68 6.02
CA THR A 131 -12.86 21.95 4.59
C THR A 131 -12.21 20.77 3.86
N ALA A 132 -12.51 20.60 2.57
CA ALA A 132 -11.92 19.55 1.73
C ALA A 132 -10.39 19.51 1.78
N ARG A 133 -9.75 20.68 1.70
CA ARG A 133 -8.29 20.82 1.72
C ARG A 133 -7.70 20.42 3.08
N GLU A 134 -8.25 20.94 4.16
CA GLU A 134 -7.81 20.59 5.52
C GLU A 134 -7.95 19.09 5.80
N GLY A 135 -9.07 18.49 5.38
CA GLY A 135 -9.30 17.06 5.54
C GLY A 135 -8.27 16.21 4.80
N ILE A 136 -7.95 16.56 3.56
CA ILE A 136 -6.98 15.82 2.74
C ILE A 136 -5.54 16.02 3.25
N GLU A 137 -5.18 17.21 3.70
CA GLU A 137 -3.89 17.46 4.36
C GLU A 137 -3.75 16.61 5.64
N ARG A 138 -4.83 16.44 6.41
CA ARG A 138 -4.83 15.55 7.59
C ARG A 138 -4.71 14.08 7.22
N VAL A 139 -5.26 13.65 6.08
CA VAL A 139 -5.05 12.29 5.55
C VAL A 139 -3.58 12.09 5.19
N GLN A 140 -2.93 13.09 4.58
CA GLN A 140 -1.50 13.01 4.25
C GLN A 140 -0.62 12.88 5.51
N GLN A 141 -0.98 13.60 6.58
CA GLN A 141 -0.22 13.63 7.82
C GLN A 141 -0.33 12.37 8.69
N GLY A 142 -1.21 11.40 8.36
CA GLY A 142 -1.20 10.08 9.01
C GLY A 142 -2.57 9.41 9.16
N PHE A 143 -2.83 8.87 10.36
CA PHE A 143 -3.97 7.97 10.68
C PHE A 143 -5.32 8.70 10.74
N PHE A 144 -5.77 9.21 9.60
CA PHE A 144 -7.03 9.92 9.44
C PHE A 144 -7.80 9.40 8.22
N ALA A 145 -9.10 9.21 8.38
CA ALA A 145 -10.01 8.89 7.29
C ALA A 145 -10.94 10.09 7.05
N PHE A 146 -11.09 10.48 5.80
CA PHE A 146 -11.85 11.66 5.42
C PHE A 146 -12.91 11.32 4.38
N HIS A 147 -14.15 11.72 4.67
CA HIS A 147 -15.26 11.59 3.73
C HIS A 147 -15.36 12.86 2.87
N ILE A 148 -15.19 12.70 1.57
CA ILE A 148 -15.27 13.76 0.56
C ILE A 148 -15.92 13.22 -0.71
N GLU A 149 -16.46 14.10 -1.55
CA GLU A 149 -16.82 13.77 -2.93
C GLU A 149 -15.57 13.40 -3.75
N LEU A 150 -15.63 12.29 -4.50
CA LEU A 150 -14.46 11.72 -5.18
C LEU A 150 -13.78 12.69 -6.15
N SER A 151 -14.56 13.42 -6.96
CA SER A 151 -13.99 14.33 -7.97
C SER A 151 -13.18 15.46 -7.32
N THR A 152 -13.74 16.07 -6.28
CA THR A 152 -13.07 17.10 -5.47
C THR A 152 -11.86 16.51 -4.74
N GLY A 153 -12.00 15.30 -4.19
CA GLY A 153 -10.95 14.57 -3.51
C GLY A 153 -9.73 14.31 -4.40
N TYR A 154 -9.95 13.67 -5.56
CA TYR A 154 -8.87 13.38 -6.50
C TYR A 154 -8.18 14.62 -7.01
N LYS A 155 -8.92 15.71 -7.26
CA LYS A 155 -8.31 16.97 -7.66
C LYS A 155 -7.32 17.48 -6.61
N ILE A 156 -7.74 17.55 -5.35
CA ILE A 156 -6.90 18.08 -4.27
C ILE A 156 -5.75 17.13 -3.94
N VAL A 157 -6.00 15.81 -3.92
CA VAL A 157 -4.94 14.79 -3.76
C VAL A 157 -3.89 14.93 -4.86
N ASN A 158 -4.29 15.15 -6.11
CA ASN A 158 -3.36 15.33 -7.22
C ASN A 158 -2.49 16.59 -7.07
N GLU A 159 -2.98 17.63 -6.39
CA GLU A 159 -2.24 18.86 -6.11
C GLU A 159 -1.25 18.73 -4.94
N ILE A 160 -1.56 17.90 -3.93
CA ILE A 160 -0.85 17.88 -2.63
C ILE A 160 0.03 16.62 -2.45
N PHE A 161 -0.40 15.47 -2.97
CA PHE A 161 0.24 14.18 -2.71
C PHE A 161 1.32 13.86 -3.75
N GLN A 162 2.39 13.21 -3.30
CA GLN A 162 3.37 12.61 -4.20
C GLN A 162 2.82 11.32 -4.84
N GLU A 163 3.35 10.94 -6.01
CA GLU A 163 2.89 9.73 -6.72
C GLU A 163 2.96 8.45 -5.87
N SER A 164 3.99 8.31 -5.04
CA SER A 164 4.12 7.18 -4.11
C SER A 164 3.06 7.16 -3.01
N GLU A 165 2.62 8.34 -2.54
CA GLU A 165 1.60 8.49 -1.51
C GLU A 165 0.21 8.17 -2.07
N LYS A 166 -0.06 8.53 -3.34
CA LYS A 166 -1.34 8.24 -4.01
C LYS A 166 -1.65 6.74 -4.02
N CYS A 167 -0.65 5.89 -4.26
CA CYS A 167 -0.81 4.44 -4.23
C CYS A 167 -1.09 3.86 -2.83
N SER A 168 -0.90 4.65 -1.77
CA SER A 168 -1.18 4.23 -0.38
C SER A 168 -2.60 4.58 0.06
N LEU A 169 -3.35 5.33 -0.74
CA LEU A 169 -4.73 5.69 -0.44
C LEU A 169 -5.67 4.50 -0.64
N LYS A 170 -6.68 4.42 0.22
CA LYS A 170 -7.73 3.41 0.13
C LYS A 170 -9.09 4.06 0.23
N GLU A 171 -9.98 3.64 -0.66
CA GLU A 171 -11.35 4.14 -0.71
C GLU A 171 -12.31 3.13 -0.10
N ILE A 172 -13.22 3.64 0.72
CA ILE A 172 -14.35 2.87 1.27
C ILE A 172 -15.61 3.68 0.99
N VAL A 173 -16.55 3.07 0.29
CA VAL A 173 -17.79 3.73 -0.09
C VAL A 173 -18.69 3.87 1.13
N TYR A 174 -18.93 5.12 1.55
CA TYR A 174 -19.81 5.43 2.70
C TYR A 174 -21.24 5.77 2.23
N ILE A 175 -21.38 6.69 1.27
CA ILE A 175 -22.69 7.04 0.66
C ILE A 175 -22.67 6.64 -0.80
N ASN A 176 -23.66 5.84 -1.21
CA ASN A 176 -23.98 5.66 -2.62
C ASN A 176 -24.83 6.85 -3.06
N LEU A 177 -24.19 7.96 -3.42
CA LEU A 177 -24.91 9.08 -4.03
C LEU A 177 -25.38 8.68 -5.43
N ILE A 178 -26.63 9.02 -5.73
CA ILE A 178 -27.13 9.03 -7.11
C ILE A 178 -26.42 10.19 -7.82
N GLU A 179 -25.98 9.96 -9.06
CA GLU A 179 -25.34 10.99 -9.88
C GLU A 179 -26.15 12.31 -9.86
N PRO A 180 -25.49 13.46 -9.66
CA PRO A 180 -26.18 14.73 -9.60
C PRO A 180 -26.83 15.06 -10.94
N TRP A 181 -28.10 15.46 -10.90
CA TRP A 181 -28.84 15.90 -12.09
C TRP A 181 -28.84 17.42 -12.21
N LEU A 182 -28.92 17.90 -13.45
CA LEU A 182 -29.16 19.32 -13.73
C LEU A 182 -30.56 19.74 -13.26
N ALA A 183 -30.60 20.67 -12.31
CA ALA A 183 -31.84 21.24 -11.83
C ALA A 183 -32.41 22.25 -12.83
N VAL A 184 -33.69 22.11 -13.19
CA VAL A 184 -34.42 23.03 -14.08
C VAL A 184 -35.70 23.47 -13.39
N LYS A 185 -36.08 24.75 -13.56
CA LYS A 185 -37.35 25.29 -13.05
C LYS A 185 -38.53 24.44 -13.50
N LYS A 186 -39.47 24.18 -12.58
CA LYS A 186 -40.72 23.48 -12.89
C LYS A 186 -41.45 24.19 -14.03
N ASN A 187 -41.91 23.41 -15.02
CA ASN A 187 -42.57 23.88 -16.25
C ASN A 187 -41.72 24.79 -17.15
N SER A 188 -40.38 24.69 -17.10
CA SER A 188 -39.52 25.38 -18.06
C SER A 188 -39.60 24.76 -19.46
N SER A 189 -39.73 25.60 -20.49
CA SER A 189 -39.66 25.18 -21.90
C SER A 189 -38.33 24.54 -22.27
N TYR A 190 -37.26 24.82 -21.50
CA TYR A 190 -35.92 24.25 -21.73
C TYR A 190 -35.77 22.82 -21.22
N LYS A 191 -36.75 22.27 -20.48
CA LYS A 191 -36.67 20.93 -19.90
C LYS A 191 -36.37 19.86 -20.94
N GLU A 192 -37.07 19.89 -22.07
CA GLU A 192 -36.89 18.88 -23.13
C GLU A 192 -35.55 19.05 -23.84
N ILE A 193 -35.12 20.29 -24.07
CA ILE A 193 -33.82 20.60 -24.69
C ILE A 193 -32.69 20.03 -23.84
N PHE A 194 -32.69 20.29 -22.53
CA PHE A 194 -31.68 19.75 -21.62
C PHE A 194 -31.75 18.22 -21.53
N LYS A 195 -32.95 17.64 -21.45
CA LYS A 195 -33.13 16.18 -21.37
C LYS A 195 -32.54 15.47 -22.59
N VAL A 196 -32.88 15.91 -23.80
CA VAL A 196 -32.38 15.33 -25.05
C VAL A 196 -30.88 15.60 -25.22
N GLY A 197 -30.42 16.82 -24.94
CA GLY A 197 -29.02 17.19 -25.04
C GLY A 197 -28.12 16.37 -24.12
N LEU A 198 -28.49 16.22 -22.85
CA LEU A 198 -27.72 15.42 -21.88
C LEU A 198 -27.74 13.94 -22.24
N LYS A 199 -28.87 13.41 -22.73
CA LYS A 199 -28.93 12.02 -23.20
C LYS A 199 -27.98 11.78 -24.37
N LYS A 200 -27.92 12.69 -25.33
CA LYS A 200 -26.98 12.59 -26.46
C LYS A 200 -25.52 12.66 -26.00
N ILE A 201 -25.19 13.49 -25.03
CA ILE A 201 -23.83 13.56 -24.43
C ILE A 201 -23.47 12.23 -23.76
N GLN A 202 -24.41 11.64 -23.02
CA GLN A 202 -24.22 10.35 -22.36
C GLN A 202 -24.06 9.22 -23.40
N GLU A 203 -24.92 9.15 -24.41
CA GLU A 203 -24.91 8.12 -25.46
C GLU A 203 -23.69 8.20 -26.38
N SER A 204 -23.17 9.40 -26.63
CA SER A 204 -21.94 9.60 -27.41
C SER A 204 -20.67 9.30 -26.62
N GLY A 205 -20.77 8.99 -25.32
CA GLY A 205 -19.62 8.68 -24.47
C GLY A 205 -18.73 9.88 -24.15
N ILE A 206 -19.17 11.12 -24.46
CA ILE A 206 -18.41 12.33 -24.16
C ILE A 206 -18.24 12.46 -22.63
N GLN A 207 -19.27 12.11 -21.86
CA GLN A 207 -19.22 12.17 -20.40
C GLN A 207 -18.21 11.19 -19.79
N SER A 208 -17.96 10.04 -20.42
CA SER A 208 -17.02 9.01 -19.93
C SER A 208 -15.59 9.17 -20.46
N ARG A 209 -15.31 10.21 -21.25
CA ARG A 209 -14.01 10.37 -21.94
C ARG A 209 -12.89 10.86 -21.01
N GLU A 210 -13.24 11.63 -19.99
CA GLU A 210 -12.29 12.33 -19.10
C GLU A 210 -12.50 11.94 -17.62
N VAL A 211 -12.89 10.69 -17.38
CA VAL A 211 -12.95 10.10 -16.02
C VAL A 211 -11.62 9.44 -15.71
#